data_AF-A0A924MYS8-F1
#
_entry.id   AF-A0A924MYS8-F1
#
_cell.length_a   1.000
_cell.length_b   1.000
_cell.length_c   1.000
_cell.angle_alpha   90.00
_cell.angle_beta   90.00
_cell.angle_gamma   90.00
#
_symmetry.space_group_name_H-M   'P 1'
#
loop_
_entity.id
_entity.type
_entity.pdbx_description
1 polymer ?
#
loop_
_entity_poly.entity_id
_entity_poly.type
_entity_poly.pdbx_seq_one_letter_code
_entity_poly.pdbx_strand_id
1 'polypeptide(L)'
;MKLVRSHLSWLESESIHILREAVAEARNPVMLFSAGKDSTVMAHLALRAFYPSIATVPMAACRLDRAFRSLIDFRDDFAAKHGFELI
;
A
#
# COMPACT_ATOMS: atom_id res chain seq x y z
N MET A 1 -25.75 -10.23 -18.73
CA MET A 1 -25.85 -8.94 -17.99
C MET A 1 -24.43 -8.41 -17.83
N LYS A 2 -24.04 -7.33 -18.54
CA LYS A 2 -22.71 -6.73 -18.39
C LYS A 2 -22.71 -6.01 -17.04
N LEU A 3 -21.97 -6.52 -16.05
CA LEU A 3 -21.76 -5.80 -14.80
C LEU A 3 -21.01 -4.50 -15.12
N VAL A 4 -21.72 -3.37 -15.12
CA VAL A 4 -21.09 -2.05 -15.22
C VAL A 4 -20.28 -1.88 -13.94
N ARG A 5 -18.96 -1.94 -14.04
CA ARG A 5 -18.07 -1.66 -12.91
C ARG A 5 -18.27 -0.20 -12.50
N SER A 6 -18.42 0.05 -11.20
CA SER A 6 -18.38 1.41 -10.69
C SER A 6 -17.01 2.04 -11.00
N HIS A 7 -16.95 3.37 -11.04
CA HIS A 7 -15.69 4.09 -11.27
C HIS A 7 -14.58 3.64 -10.30
N LEU A 8 -14.91 3.46 -9.01
CA LEU A 8 -13.96 2.96 -8.00
C LEU A 8 -13.52 1.52 -8.26
N SER A 9 -14.41 0.64 -8.72
CA SER A 9 -14.05 -0.74 -9.07
C SER A 9 -13.09 -0.78 -10.27
N TRP A 10 -13.23 0.15 -11.22
CA TRP A 10 -12.30 0.28 -12.33
C TRP A 10 -10.93 0.78 -11.86
N LEU A 11 -10.88 1.86 -11.09
CA LEU A 11 -9.63 2.42 -10.54
C LEU A 11 -8.89 1.41 -9.65
N GLU A 12 -9.61 0.67 -8.83
CA GLU A 12 -9.02 -0.38 -7.99
C GLU A 12 -8.41 -1.50 -8.84
N SER A 13 -9.12 -1.96 -9.87
CA SER A 13 -8.62 -2.99 -10.79
C SER A 13 -7.37 -2.54 -11.53
N GLU A 14 -7.34 -1.29 -11.99
CA GLU A 14 -6.18 -0.69 -12.67
C GLU A 14 -4.99 -0.55 -11.72
N SER A 15 -5.22 -0.04 -10.51
CA SER A 15 -4.17 0.14 -9.51
C SER A 15 -3.55 -1.19 -9.07
N ILE A 16 -4.37 -2.23 -8.87
CA ILE A 16 -3.88 -3.58 -8.55
C ILE A 16 -3.02 -4.14 -9.69
N HIS A 17 -3.42 -3.90 -10.95
CA HIS A 17 -2.63 -4.33 -12.10
C HIS A 17 -1.27 -3.64 -12.11
N ILE A 18 -1.22 -2.32 -11.95
CA ILE A 18 0.03 -1.53 -11.91
C ILE A 18 0.94 -2.00 -10.77
N LEU A 19 0.40 -2.22 -9.57
CA LEU A 19 1.18 -2.71 -8.42
C LEU A 19 1.83 -4.07 -8.70
N ARG A 20 1.11 -4.99 -9.35
CA ARG A 20 1.64 -6.31 -9.70
C ARG A 20 2.74 -6.25 -10.74
N GLU A 21 2.56 -5.47 -11.80
CA GLU A 21 3.58 -5.29 -12.84
C GLU A 21 4.83 -4.63 -12.26
N ALA A 22 4.67 -3.56 -11.46
CA ALA A 22 5.80 -2.88 -10.83
C ALA A 22 6.63 -3.81 -9.94
N VAL A 23 5.98 -4.70 -9.18
CA VAL A 23 6.66 -5.69 -8.33
C VAL A 23 7.29 -6.81 -9.17
N ALA A 24 6.66 -7.22 -10.27
CA ALA A 24 7.19 -8.24 -11.16
C ALA A 24 8.44 -7.78 -11.91
N GLU A 25 8.53 -6.49 -12.26
CA GLU A 25 9.65 -5.95 -13.05
C GLU A 25 10.78 -5.34 -12.21
N ALA A 26 10.50 -4.95 -10.96
CA ALA A 26 11.49 -4.32 -10.09
C ALA A 26 12.41 -5.33 -9.38
N ARG A 27 13.70 -5.01 -9.28
CA ARG A 27 14.68 -5.83 -8.53
C ARG A 27 14.54 -5.73 -7.01
N ASN A 28 14.13 -4.57 -6.50
CA ASN A 28 13.95 -4.32 -5.07
C ASN A 28 12.82 -3.29 -4.88
N PRO A 29 11.56 -3.70 -5.11
CA PRO A 29 10.43 -2.77 -5.01
C PRO A 29 10.25 -2.34 -3.55
N VAL A 30 9.92 -1.06 -3.37
CA VAL A 30 9.59 -0.50 -2.07
C VAL A 30 8.37 0.40 -2.20
N MET A 31 7.47 0.32 -1.22
CA MET A 31 6.35 1.23 -1.12
C MET A 31 6.69 2.40 -0.21
N LEU A 32 6.69 3.63 -0.74
CA LEU A 32 6.84 4.82 0.09
C LEU A 32 5.59 5.01 0.95
N PHE A 33 5.76 4.95 2.28
CA PHE A 33 4.65 5.03 3.22
C PHE A 33 4.81 6.22 4.18
N SER A 34 3.86 7.15 4.07
CA SER A 34 3.80 8.39 4.87
C SER A 34 2.67 8.40 5.90
N ALA A 35 1.86 7.33 5.97
CA ALA A 35 0.63 7.26 6.77
C ALA A 35 -0.45 8.31 6.44
N GLY A 36 -0.28 9.09 5.37
CA GLY A 36 -1.31 9.99 4.86
C GLY A 36 -2.42 9.25 4.10
N LYS A 37 -3.49 9.96 3.73
CA LYS A 37 -4.65 9.33 3.06
C LYS A 37 -4.28 8.52 1.80
N ASP A 38 -3.41 9.04 0.95
CA ASP A 38 -3.11 8.43 -0.35
C ASP A 38 -2.21 7.21 -0.18
N SER A 39 -1.18 7.32 0.67
CA SER A 39 -0.27 6.20 0.94
C SER A 39 -0.97 5.09 1.74
N THR A 40 -1.95 5.41 2.58
CA THR A 40 -2.82 4.42 3.23
C THR A 40 -3.76 3.73 2.24
N VAL A 41 -4.34 4.46 1.27
CA VAL A 41 -5.13 3.83 0.19
C VAL A 41 -4.23 2.91 -0.65
N MET A 42 -3.03 3.36 -1.02
CA MET A 42 -2.07 2.56 -1.77
C MET A 42 -1.66 1.29 -1.00
N ALA A 43 -1.43 1.40 0.31
CA ALA A 43 -1.16 0.25 1.18
C ALA A 43 -2.33 -0.75 1.15
N HIS A 44 -3.58 -0.27 1.28
CA HIS A 44 -4.76 -1.13 1.14
C HIS A 44 -4.87 -1.81 -0.24
N LEU A 45 -4.54 -1.10 -1.31
CA LEU A 45 -4.51 -1.67 -2.66
C LEU A 45 -3.44 -2.75 -2.77
N ALA A 46 -2.26 -2.58 -2.14
CA ALA A 46 -1.25 -3.64 -2.06
C ALA A 46 -1.73 -4.86 -1.27
N LEU A 47 -2.43 -4.69 -0.14
CA LEU A 47 -3.06 -5.80 0.59
C LEU A 47 -3.95 -6.63 -0.35
N ARG A 48 -4.74 -5.95 -1.20
CA ARG A 48 -5.62 -6.60 -2.17
C ARG A 48 -4.89 -7.19 -3.36
N ALA A 49 -3.82 -6.54 -3.83
CA ALA A 49 -3.04 -6.98 -4.97
C ALA A 49 -2.32 -8.31 -4.69
N PHE A 50 -1.86 -8.52 -3.46
CA PHE A 50 -1.03 -9.68 -3.10
C PHE A 50 -1.72 -10.68 -2.17
N TYR A 51 -2.98 -10.47 -1.80
CA TYR A 51 -3.75 -11.44 -1.02
C TYR A 51 -3.61 -12.88 -1.57
N PRO A 52 -3.35 -13.89 -0.72
CA PRO A 52 -3.38 -13.85 0.74
C PRO A 52 -2.06 -13.46 1.44
N SER A 53 -0.98 -13.16 0.70
CA SER A 53 0.35 -12.87 1.28
C SER A 53 0.79 -11.44 0.99
N ILE A 54 1.17 -10.69 2.03
CA ILE A 54 1.67 -9.31 1.90
C ILE A 54 3.20 -9.25 1.72
N ALA A 55 3.88 -10.37 1.98
CA ALA A 55 5.32 -10.46 2.23
C ALA A 55 6.24 -10.12 1.04
N THR A 56 5.73 -9.56 -0.05
CA THR A 56 6.51 -9.35 -1.28
C THR A 56 7.08 -7.93 -1.43
N VAL A 57 6.58 -6.93 -0.67
CA VAL A 57 7.03 -5.53 -0.82
C VAL A 57 7.22 -4.83 0.53
N PRO A 58 8.47 -4.51 0.95
CA PRO A 58 8.73 -3.66 2.11
C PRO A 58 8.15 -2.24 1.95
N MET A 59 7.85 -1.59 3.07
CA MET A 59 7.48 -0.18 3.13
C MET A 59 8.66 0.66 3.59
N ALA A 60 9.07 1.66 2.80
CA ALA A 60 10.03 2.67 3.28
C ALA A 60 9.27 3.78 4.01
N ALA A 61 9.63 4.01 5.27
CA ALA A 61 9.08 5.09 6.05
C ALA A 61 9.58 6.44 5.50
N CYS A 62 8.66 7.30 5.05
CA CYS A 62 9.03 8.67 4.74
C CYS A 62 9.44 9.42 6.02
N ARG A 63 10.35 10.40 5.90
CA ARG A 63 10.83 11.19 7.05
C ARG A 63 9.66 11.93 7.72
N LEU A 64 9.43 11.64 9.00
CA LEU A 64 8.35 12.20 9.82
C LEU A 64 8.87 13.07 10.98
N ASP A 65 10.03 13.72 10.83
CA ASP A 65 10.74 14.45 11.90
C ASP A 65 9.93 15.56 12.59
N ARG A 66 8.86 16.04 11.94
CA ARG A 66 7.91 17.02 12.51
C ARG A 66 6.45 16.55 12.44
N ALA A 67 6.22 15.25 12.32
CA ALA A 67 4.87 14.71 12.28
C ALA A 67 4.23 14.68 13.66
N PHE A 68 2.89 14.70 13.68
CA PHE A 68 2.13 14.46 14.90
C PHE A 68 2.42 13.06 15.43
N ARG A 69 2.52 12.94 16.77
CA ARG A 69 2.74 11.64 17.42
C ARG A 69 1.68 10.61 17.02
N SER A 70 0.41 11.03 16.93
CA SER A 70 -0.70 10.19 16.49
C SER A 70 -0.54 9.64 15.06
N LEU A 71 0.13 10.38 14.17
CA LEU A 71 0.40 9.90 12.81
C LEU A 71 1.48 8.82 12.81
N ILE A 72 2.51 8.99 13.65
CA ILE A 72 3.57 8.00 13.84
C ILE A 72 2.99 6.73 14.45
N ASP A 73 2.17 6.86 15.49
CA ASP A 73 1.50 5.71 16.13
C ASP A 73 0.61 4.97 15.12
N PHE A 74 -0.21 5.70 14.35
CA PHE A 74 -1.02 5.07 13.29
C PHE A 74 -0.17 4.35 12.24
N ARG A 75 0.96 4.94 11.80
CA ARG A 75 1.86 4.34 10.81
C ARG A 75 2.40 3.00 11.31
N ASP A 76 2.93 3.01 12.52
CA ASP A 76 3.61 1.86 13.11
C ASP A 76 2.59 0.75 13.42
N ASP A 77 1.42 1.11 13.97
CA ASP A 77 0.32 0.18 14.23
C ASP A 77 -0.24 -0.44 12.94
N PHE A 78 -0.44 0.38 11.89
CA PHE A 78 -0.95 -0.09 10.61
C PHE A 78 0.00 -1.10 9.96
N ALA A 79 1.30 -0.79 9.93
CA ALA A 79 2.30 -1.67 9.37
C ALA A 79 2.37 -3.00 10.15
N ALA A 80 2.43 -2.94 11.48
CA ALA A 80 2.47 -4.13 12.33
C ALA A 80 1.22 -5.00 12.17
N LYS A 81 0.03 -4.39 12.16
CA LYS A 81 -1.26 -5.10 12.01
C LYS A 81 -1.35 -5.86 10.70
N HIS A 82 -0.78 -5.31 9.64
CA HIS A 82 -0.88 -5.87 8.29
C HIS A 82 0.38 -6.62 7.85
N GLY A 83 1.40 -6.75 8.71
CA GLY A 83 2.62 -7.51 8.41
C GLY A 83 3.52 -6.84 7.37
N PHE A 84 3.49 -5.52 7.26
CA PHE A 84 4.45 -4.77 6.47
C PHE A 84 5.75 -4.57 7.26
N GLU A 85 6.88 -4.79 6.61
CA GLU A 85 8.19 -4.39 7.13
C GLU A 85 8.41 -2.90 6.85
N LEU A 86 8.61 -2.09 7.91
CA LEU A 86 9.01 -0.68 7.78
C LEU A 86 10.53 -0.58 7.80
N ILE A 87 11.11 -0.08 6.71
CA ILE A 87 12.55 0.22 6.55
C ILE A 87 12.86 1.71 6.62
#